data_AF-A0A941N9D2-F1
#
_entry.id   AF-A0A941N9D2-F1
#
_cell.length_a   1.000
_cell.length_b   1.000
_cell.length_c   1.000
_cell.angle_alpha   90.00
_cell.angle_beta   90.00
_cell.angle_gamma   90.00
#
_symmetry.space_group_name_H-M   'P 1'
#
loop_
_entity.id
_entity.type
_entity.pdbx_description
1 polymer ?
#
loop_
_entity_poly.entity_id
_entity_poly.type
_entity_poly.pdbx_seq_one_letter_code
_entity_poly.pdbx_strand_id
1 'polypeptide(L)'
;MTNITISVDDSVYQRARRKAAAEDTSISLVVQQFLAQWAGTDDLVALQGWLERLFADADSRDRHKSGSAGPFSREELYAERLDRFR
;
A
#
# COMPACT_ATOMS: atom_id res chain seq x y z
N MET A 1 0.89 18.98 6.02
CA MET A 1 -0.18 19.23 5.02
C MET A 1 0.13 20.56 4.37
N THR A 2 0.02 20.64 3.04
CA THR A 2 0.32 21.85 2.27
C THR A 2 -0.92 22.24 1.49
N ASN A 3 -1.26 23.52 1.48
CA ASN A 3 -2.42 24.04 0.74
C ASN A 3 -1.98 24.51 -0.64
N ILE A 4 -2.75 24.16 -1.66
CA ILE A 4 -2.55 24.63 -3.04
C ILE A 4 -3.83 25.30 -3.54
N THR A 5 -3.68 26.36 -4.34
CA THR A 5 -4.78 27.05 -5.01
C THR A 5 -4.70 26.76 -6.50
N ILE A 6 -5.80 26.31 -7.09
CA ILE A 6 -5.86 25.92 -8.50
C ILE A 6 -6.99 26.69 -9.16
N SER A 7 -6.72 27.31 -10.31
CA SER A 7 -7.75 27.90 -11.16
C SER A 7 -8.25 26.84 -12.16
N VAL A 8 -9.56 26.67 -12.23
CA VAL A 8 -10.21 25.71 -13.13
C VAL A 8 -11.35 26.41 -13.84
N ASP A 9 -11.67 25.95 -15.05
CA ASP A 9 -12.85 26.42 -15.76
C ASP A 9 -14.13 26.13 -14.95
N ASP A 10 -15.04 27.10 -14.91
CA ASP A 10 -16.22 27.04 -14.07
C ASP A 10 -17.15 25.87 -14.47
N SER A 11 -17.24 25.57 -15.77
CA SER A 11 -18.02 24.43 -16.26
C SER A 11 -17.44 23.09 -15.81
N VAL A 12 -16.10 23.00 -15.71
CA VAL A 12 -15.40 21.82 -15.22
C VAL A 12 -15.66 21.66 -13.72
N TYR A 13 -15.51 22.74 -12.95
CA TYR A 13 -15.77 22.74 -11.51
C TYR A 13 -17.20 22.29 -11.19
N GLN A 14 -18.21 22.82 -11.88
CA GLN A 14 -19.62 22.45 -11.66
C GLN A 14 -19.91 20.98 -11.98
N ARG A 15 -19.32 20.43 -13.03
CA ARG A 15 -19.45 19.00 -13.35
C ARG A 15 -18.77 18.12 -12.31
N ALA A 16 -17.54 18.46 -11.93
CA ALA A 16 -16.78 17.74 -10.92
C ALA A 16 -17.50 17.75 -9.56
N ARG A 17 -18.08 18.90 -9.18
CA ARG A 17 -18.83 19.04 -7.92
C ARG A 17 -20.06 18.16 -7.88
N ARG A 18 -20.85 18.14 -8.97
CA ARG A 18 -22.03 17.28 -9.06
C ARG A 18 -21.66 15.81 -9.00
N LYS A 19 -20.59 15.41 -9.69
CA LYS A 19 -20.09 14.03 -9.64
C LYS A 19 -19.62 13.64 -8.24
N ALA A 20 -18.82 14.49 -7.59
CA ALA A 20 -18.34 14.25 -6.23
C ALA A 20 -19.50 14.11 -5.23
N ALA A 21 -20.52 14.98 -5.33
CA ALA A 21 -21.70 14.88 -4.48
C ALA A 21 -22.51 13.58 -4.72
N ALA A 22 -22.57 13.09 -5.95
CA ALA A 22 -23.23 11.82 -6.26
C ALA A 22 -22.49 10.59 -5.72
N GLU A 23 -21.18 10.72 -5.48
CA GLU A 23 -20.31 9.67 -4.92
C GLU A 23 -20.04 9.88 -3.41
N ASP A 24 -20.85 10.71 -2.73
CA ASP A 24 -20.68 11.07 -1.31
C ASP A 24 -19.26 11.54 -0.94
N THR A 25 -18.58 12.21 -1.88
CA THR A 25 -17.21 12.71 -1.73
C THR A 25 -17.12 14.23 -1.98
N SER A 26 -15.92 14.79 -1.76
CA SER A 26 -15.63 16.21 -2.01
C SER A 26 -14.57 16.37 -3.09
N ILE A 27 -14.61 17.50 -3.80
CA ILE A 27 -13.58 17.83 -4.79
C ILE A 27 -12.18 17.81 -4.16
N SER A 28 -12.03 18.34 -2.95
CA SER A 28 -10.75 18.35 -2.24
C SER A 28 -10.21 16.94 -2.01
N LEU A 29 -11.08 15.99 -1.63
CA LEU A 29 -10.70 14.58 -1.44
C LEU A 29 -10.32 13.92 -2.78
N VAL A 30 -11.08 14.19 -3.85
CA VAL A 30 -10.77 13.68 -5.20
C VAL A 30 -9.41 14.20 -5.70
N VAL A 31 -9.13 15.50 -5.52
CA VAL A 31 -7.83 16.08 -5.91
C VAL A 31 -6.70 15.50 -5.07
N GLN A 32 -6.92 15.31 -3.77
CA GLN A 32 -5.93 14.68 -2.89
C GLN A 32 -5.59 13.26 -3.35
N GLN A 33 -6.60 12.43 -3.62
CA GLN A 33 -6.43 11.06 -4.11
C GLN A 33 -5.73 11.04 -5.47
N PHE A 34 -6.14 11.92 -6.39
CA PHE A 34 -5.50 12.04 -7.70
C PHE A 34 -4.02 12.40 -7.58
N LEU A 35 -3.65 13.36 -6.72
CA LEU A 35 -2.25 13.74 -6.50
C LEU A 35 -1.45 12.61 -5.84
N ALA A 36 -2.04 11.89 -4.88
CA ALA A 36 -1.38 10.75 -4.23
C ALA A 36 -1.08 9.63 -5.23
N GLN A 37 -2.07 9.31 -6.09
CA GLN A 37 -1.94 8.34 -7.17
C GLN A 37 -0.93 8.80 -8.23
N TRP A 38 -1.01 10.07 -8.66
CA TRP A 38 -0.11 10.66 -9.65
C TRP A 38 1.34 10.69 -9.17
N ALA A 39 1.57 10.97 -7.89
CA ALA A 39 2.89 10.96 -7.28
C ALA A 39 3.45 9.54 -7.04
N GLY A 40 2.70 8.48 -7.37
CA GLY A 40 3.11 7.09 -7.13
C GLY A 40 3.19 6.73 -5.65
N THR A 41 2.50 7.48 -4.78
CA THR A 41 2.46 7.18 -3.34
C THR A 41 1.66 5.90 -3.06
N ASP A 42 0.68 5.61 -3.94
CA ASP A 42 -0.04 4.34 -4.05
C ASP A 42 0.47 3.54 -5.27
N ASP A 43 1.78 3.48 -5.48
CA ASP A 43 2.35 2.65 -6.54
C ASP A 43 2.29 1.17 -6.14
N LEU A 44 1.09 0.60 -6.28
CA LEU A 44 0.82 -0.82 -6.10
C LEU A 44 1.73 -1.68 -6.99
N VAL A 45 2.21 -1.15 -8.13
CA VAL A 45 3.16 -1.85 -9.01
C VAL A 45 4.54 -1.91 -8.36
N ALA A 46 5.00 -0.81 -7.74
CA ALA A 46 6.24 -0.81 -6.96
C ALA A 46 6.16 -1.73 -5.73
N LEU A 47 5.03 -1.74 -5.02
CA LEU A 47 4.80 -2.65 -3.89
C LEU A 47 4.82 -4.12 -4.35
N GLN A 48 4.13 -4.43 -5.44
CA GLN A 48 4.12 -5.78 -6.01
C GLN A 48 5.54 -6.22 -6.39
N GLY A 49 6.29 -5.37 -7.10
CA GLY A 49 7.67 -5.69 -7.48
C GLY A 49 8.60 -5.86 -6.28
N TRP A 50 8.36 -5.14 -5.17
CA TRP A 50 9.09 -5.36 -3.93
C TRP A 50 8.73 -6.69 -3.26
N LEU A 51 7.43 -7.02 -3.18
CA LEU A 51 6.95 -8.29 -2.63
C LEU A 51 7.51 -9.49 -3.41
N GLU A 52 7.47 -9.43 -4.74
CA GLU A 52 8.02 -10.48 -5.61
C GLU A 52 9.51 -10.72 -5.34
N ARG A 53 10.30 -9.66 -5.14
CA ARG A 53 11.72 -9.79 -4.76
C ARG A 53 11.89 -10.43 -3.39
N LEU A 54 11.06 -10.06 -2.42
CA LEU A 54 11.14 -10.60 -1.06
C LEU A 54 10.81 -12.09 -1.03
N PHE A 55 9.78 -12.52 -1.76
CA PHE A 55 9.45 -13.94 -1.92
C PHE A 55 10.55 -14.70 -2.64
N ALA A 56 11.12 -14.15 -3.72
CA ALA A 56 12.23 -14.79 -4.44
C ALA A 56 13.47 -14.97 -3.55
N ASP A 57 13.80 -13.99 -2.70
CA ASP A 57 14.89 -14.12 -1.72
C ASP A 57 14.58 -15.19 -0.67
N ALA A 58 13.35 -15.24 -0.14
CA ALA A 58 12.93 -16.27 0.80
C ALA A 58 13.03 -17.69 0.20
N ASP A 59 12.50 -17.89 -1.01
CA ASP A 59 12.58 -19.16 -1.73
C ASP A 59 14.03 -19.59 -2.00
N SER A 60 14.90 -18.63 -2.34
CA SER A 60 16.32 -18.92 -2.57
C SER A 60 17.03 -19.42 -1.30
N ARG A 61 16.66 -18.90 -0.13
CA ARG A 61 17.20 -19.31 1.18
C ARG A 61 16.66 -20.68 1.59
N ASP A 62 15.41 -20.97 1.27
CA ASP A 62 14.77 -22.24 1.61
C ASP A 62 15.35 -23.42 0.81
N ARG A 63 15.79 -23.18 -0.43
CA ARG A 63 16.52 -24.19 -1.24
C ARG A 63 17.80 -24.71 -0.59
N HIS A 64 18.38 -23.96 0.36
CA HIS A 64 19.57 -24.37 1.11
C HIS A 64 19.25 -25.06 2.45
N LYS A 65 17.99 -25.14 2.87
CA LYS A 65 17.52 -25.90 4.03
C LYS A 65 16.67 -27.08 3.59
N SER A 66 17.15 -28.30 3.81
CA SER A 66 16.37 -29.51 3.57
C SER A 66 15.28 -29.66 4.63
N GLY A 67 14.06 -29.20 4.34
CA GLY A 67 12.87 -29.47 5.16
C GLY A 67 11.81 -28.39 4.99
N SER A 68 10.53 -28.79 4.96
CA SER A 68 9.41 -27.86 5.13
C SER A 68 9.52 -27.17 6.49
N ALA A 69 9.17 -25.89 6.57
CA ALA A 69 9.04 -25.16 7.84
C ALA A 69 8.07 -25.84 8.84
N GLY A 70 7.32 -26.86 8.40
CA GLY A 70 6.39 -27.62 9.22
C GLY A 70 5.17 -26.79 9.61
N PRO A 71 4.16 -27.42 10.26
CA PRO A 71 3.13 -26.65 10.93
C PRO A 71 3.78 -25.86 12.08
N PHE A 72 3.59 -24.54 12.09
CA PHE A 72 4.01 -23.69 13.19
C PHE A 72 2.78 -23.22 13.97
N SER A 73 2.80 -23.38 15.30
CA SER A 73 1.82 -22.74 16.16
C SER A 73 2.26 -21.32 16.51
N ARG A 74 1.29 -20.45 16.82
CA ARG A 74 1.57 -19.09 17.28
C ARG A 74 2.40 -19.16 18.57
N GLU A 75 2.03 -20.05 19.47
CA GLU A 75 2.63 -20.23 20.78
C GLU A 75 4.12 -20.60 20.66
N GLU A 76 4.47 -21.50 19.74
CA GLU A 76 5.87 -21.86 19.43
C GLU A 76 6.67 -20.68 18.88
N LEU A 77 6.10 -19.91 17.94
CA LEU A 77 6.77 -18.73 17.38
C LEU A 77 7.05 -17.65 18.43
N TYR A 78 6.13 -17.44 19.36
CA TYR A 78 6.33 -16.49 20.46
C TYR A 78 7.36 -17.01 21.48
N ALA A 79 7.37 -18.32 21.77
CA ALA A 79 8.36 -18.93 22.64
C ALA A 79 9.78 -18.83 22.04
N GLU A 80 9.96 -19.19 20.76
CA GLU A 80 11.24 -19.07 20.05
C GLU A 80 11.74 -17.62 20.03
N ARG A 81 10.84 -16.65 19.83
CA ARG A 81 11.20 -15.22 19.87
C ARG A 81 11.72 -14.81 21.24
N LEU A 82 11.13 -15.30 22.33
CA LEU A 82 11.53 -14.92 23.69
C LEU A 82 12.89 -15.53 24.08
N ASP A 83 13.15 -16.77 23.64
CA ASP A 83 14.41 -17.47 23.90
C ASP A 83 15.58 -16.91 23.08
N ARG A 84 15.34 -16.33 21.90
CA ARG A 84 16.39 -15.70 21.08
C ARG A 84 17.05 -14.46 21.72
N PHE A 85 16.38 -13.84 22.70
CA PHE A 85 16.86 -12.62 23.38
C PHE A 85 17.34 -12.88 24.81
N ARG A 86 17.59 -14.14 25.18
CA ARG A 86 18.08 -14.57 26.48
C ARG A 86 19.53 -15.02 26.39
#